data_AF-Q7RX07-F1
#
_entry.id   AF-Q7RX07-F1
#
_cell.length_a   1.000
_cell.length_b   1.000
_cell.length_c   1.000
_cell.angle_alpha   90.00
_cell.angle_beta   90.00
_cell.angle_gamma   90.00
#
_symmetry.space_group_name_H-M   'P 1'
#
loop_
_entity.id
_entity.type
_entity.pdbx_description
1 polymer ?
#
loop_
_entity_poly.entity_id
_entity_poly.type
_entity_poly.pdbx_seq_one_letter_code
_entity_poly.pdbx_strand_id
1 'polypeptide(L)'
;MSPATTTTTFHPFPLLPFELRLQIWKSSITPRTVSLRVGTIWRPYNREATYSLLSSSTTAAPALLHTCHESREVGLKAYTQAFSEWDTDRVNLWRYPEPPRPARYLWVNFDLDMVDIGGWLGIQFVAKYTRHIRRLRMECNRTSTVGRQEFRLWRGRLQTGLFERLREIENAVRDDAWFPESWRGDGAFVEGWRLEVRNWEDGRGYTLLMEKMMSGGDDDANRG
;
A
#
# COMPACT_ATOMS: atom_id res chain seq x y z
N MET A 1 -29.21 4.67 30.31
CA MET A 1 -29.05 3.26 29.93
C MET A 1 -29.06 3.21 28.40
N SER A 2 -27.93 2.88 27.78
CA SER A 2 -27.86 2.75 26.31
C SER A 2 -28.42 1.39 25.88
N PRO A 3 -29.20 1.30 24.78
CA PRO A 3 -29.77 0.04 24.33
C PRO A 3 -28.66 -0.88 23.80
N ALA A 4 -28.73 -2.16 24.19
CA ALA A 4 -27.87 -3.21 23.66
C ALA A 4 -28.21 -3.43 22.18
N THR A 5 -27.23 -3.23 21.31
CA THR A 5 -27.32 -3.62 19.90
C THR A 5 -27.39 -5.14 19.81
N THR A 6 -28.54 -5.66 19.39
CA THR A 6 -28.71 -7.08 19.07
C THR A 6 -27.92 -7.40 17.80
N THR A 7 -26.81 -8.10 17.96
CA THR A 7 -26.02 -8.62 16.84
C THR A 7 -26.88 -9.63 16.06
N THR A 8 -27.30 -9.27 14.86
CA THR A 8 -28.09 -10.15 13.98
C THR A 8 -27.16 -11.16 13.32
N THR A 9 -27.14 -12.40 13.84
CA THR A 9 -26.37 -13.48 13.23
C THR A 9 -27.04 -13.94 11.93
N PHE A 10 -26.31 -13.90 10.82
CA PHE A 10 -26.80 -14.40 9.53
C PHE A 10 -26.71 -15.94 9.48
N HIS A 11 -27.75 -16.59 10.01
CA HIS A 11 -27.86 -18.05 10.10
C HIS A 11 -27.86 -18.85 8.78
N PRO A 12 -28.20 -18.28 7.59
CA PRO A 12 -28.17 -19.06 6.35
C PRO A 12 -26.78 -19.41 5.83
N PHE A 13 -25.74 -18.62 6.14
CA PHE A 13 -24.41 -18.84 5.56
C PHE A 13 -23.79 -20.22 5.91
N PRO A 14 -23.83 -20.68 7.18
CA PRO A 14 -23.35 -22.02 7.54
C PRO A 14 -24.11 -23.18 6.87
N LEU A 15 -25.32 -22.95 6.35
CA LEU A 15 -26.14 -23.98 5.68
C LEU A 15 -25.71 -24.20 4.22
N LEU A 16 -24.86 -23.33 3.67
CA LEU A 16 -24.33 -23.49 2.33
C LEU A 16 -23.33 -24.66 2.27
N PRO A 17 -23.35 -25.45 1.16
CA PRO A 17 -22.28 -26.38 0.85
C PRO A 17 -20.90 -25.74 1.00
N PHE A 18 -19.93 -26.53 1.46
CA PHE A 18 -18.59 -26.05 1.77
C PHE A 18 -17.94 -25.36 0.57
N GLU A 19 -18.15 -25.89 -0.63
CA GLU A 19 -17.62 -25.35 -1.89
C GLU A 19 -18.14 -23.92 -2.12
N LEU A 20 -19.42 -23.67 -1.87
CA LEU A 20 -20.01 -22.34 -2.03
C LEU A 20 -19.48 -21.35 -1.00
N ARG A 21 -19.33 -21.78 0.27
CA ARG A 21 -18.74 -20.93 1.31
C ARG A 21 -17.30 -20.54 0.97
N LEU A 22 -16.49 -21.48 0.50
CA LEU A 22 -15.13 -21.21 0.03
C LEU A 22 -15.11 -20.23 -1.14
N GLN A 23 -16.02 -20.36 -2.11
CA GLN A 23 -16.12 -19.42 -3.23
C GLN A 23 -16.51 -18.02 -2.77
N ILE A 24 -17.42 -17.90 -1.80
CA ILE A 24 -17.78 -16.62 -1.20
C ILE A 24 -16.57 -15.99 -0.51
N TRP A 25 -15.82 -16.75 0.29
CA TRP A 25 -14.61 -16.23 0.94
C TRP A 25 -13.54 -15.79 -0.06
N LYS A 26 -13.28 -16.57 -1.10
CA LYS A 26 -12.35 -16.17 -2.17
C LYS A 26 -12.81 -14.89 -2.87
N SER A 27 -14.10 -14.76 -3.15
CA SER A 27 -14.68 -13.60 -3.84
C SER A 27 -14.71 -12.34 -2.98
N SER A 28 -14.65 -12.49 -1.66
CA SER A 28 -14.58 -11.35 -0.73
C SER A 28 -13.18 -10.72 -0.63
N ILE A 29 -12.16 -11.33 -1.24
CA ILE A 29 -10.84 -10.72 -1.40
C ILE A 29 -10.96 -9.63 -2.46
N THR A 30 -10.94 -8.37 -2.02
CA THR A 30 -11.09 -7.21 -2.88
C THR A 30 -9.86 -6.31 -2.79
N PRO A 31 -9.49 -5.63 -3.89
CA PRO A 31 -8.40 -4.65 -3.88
C PRO A 31 -8.65 -3.54 -2.85
N ARG A 32 -7.62 -3.15 -2.11
CA ARG A 32 -7.68 -2.06 -1.13
C ARG A 32 -6.38 -1.28 -1.07
N THR A 33 -6.42 -0.12 -0.44
CA THR A 33 -5.22 0.70 -0.17
C THR A 33 -4.66 0.39 1.21
N VAL A 34 -3.42 -0.07 1.25
CA VAL A 34 -2.64 -0.29 2.48
C VAL A 34 -1.76 0.93 2.73
N SER A 35 -2.10 1.71 3.76
CA SER A 35 -1.35 2.89 4.16
C SER A 35 -0.13 2.48 4.99
N LEU A 36 1.06 2.66 4.42
CA LEU A 36 2.35 2.55 5.11
C LEU A 36 2.78 3.95 5.53
N ARG A 37 2.74 4.22 6.84
CA ARG A 37 3.23 5.46 7.44
C ARG A 37 4.27 5.12 8.49
N VAL A 38 5.52 5.47 8.22
CA VAL A 38 6.65 5.25 9.13
C VAL A 38 7.08 6.58 9.73
N GLY A 39 7.10 6.65 11.05
CA GLY A 39 7.59 7.80 11.80
C GLY A 39 9.03 7.58 12.21
N THR A 40 9.83 8.64 12.15
CA THR A 40 11.19 8.65 12.67
C THR A 40 11.19 9.26 14.06
N ILE A 41 11.70 8.53 15.04
CA ILE A 41 11.86 8.99 16.42
C ILE A 41 13.34 9.23 16.62
N TRP A 42 13.72 10.49 16.74
CA TRP A 42 15.11 10.86 17.00
C TRP A 42 15.39 10.80 18.50
N ARG A 43 16.40 10.01 18.88
CA ARG A 43 16.81 9.85 20.28
C ARG A 43 18.13 10.60 20.52
N PRO A 44 18.10 11.75 21.24
CA PRO A 44 19.28 12.59 21.41
C PRO A 44 20.43 11.88 22.14
N TYR A 45 20.11 10.97 23.06
CA TYR A 45 21.07 10.39 23.99
C TYR A 45 22.02 9.37 23.33
N ASN A 46 21.52 8.54 22.42
CA ASN A 46 22.31 7.55 21.68
C ASN A 46 22.64 7.98 20.24
N ARG A 47 22.17 9.16 19.80
CA ARG A 47 22.29 9.64 18.40
C ARG A 47 21.76 8.63 17.37
N GLU A 48 20.80 7.81 17.76
CA GLU A 48 20.17 6.82 16.89
C GLU A 48 18.76 7.28 16.51
N ALA A 49 18.38 7.01 15.26
CA ALA A 49 17.00 7.14 14.81
C ALA A 49 16.32 5.78 14.94
N THR A 50 15.21 5.70 15.66
CA THR A 50 14.30 4.56 15.61
C THR A 50 13.15 4.85 14.66
N TYR A 51 12.58 3.80 14.09
CA TYR A 51 11.44 3.87 13.18
C TYR A 51 10.26 3.18 13.83
N SER A 52 9.06 3.73 13.67
CA SER A 52 7.83 3.06 14.10
C SER A 52 6.77 3.14 13.03
N LEU A 53 6.02 2.05 12.87
CA LEU A 53 4.78 2.09 12.11
C LEU A 53 3.78 2.96 12.87
N LEU A 54 3.48 4.12 12.29
CA LEU A 54 2.56 5.10 12.86
C LEU A 54 1.18 4.49 12.99
N SER A 55 0.45 4.88 14.04
CA SER A 55 -0.96 4.52 14.21
C SER A 55 -1.84 5.03 13.07
N SER A 56 -1.35 6.01 12.29
CA SER A 56 -1.96 6.49 11.04
C SER A 56 -1.75 5.54 9.85
N SER A 57 -1.00 4.45 10.01
CA SER A 57 -1.12 3.26 9.15
C SER A 57 -2.47 2.60 9.48
N THR A 58 -3.55 3.27 9.08
CA THR A 58 -4.93 3.01 9.52
C THR A 58 -5.58 1.80 8.85
N THR A 59 -4.87 1.11 7.95
CA THR A 59 -5.44 -0.02 7.25
C THR A 59 -5.60 -1.20 8.21
N ALA A 60 -6.83 -1.37 8.70
CA ALA A 60 -7.21 -2.51 9.50
C ALA A 60 -6.87 -3.83 8.79
N ALA A 61 -6.63 -4.87 9.59
CA ALA A 61 -6.50 -6.21 9.04
C ALA A 61 -7.75 -6.56 8.19
N PRO A 62 -7.60 -7.28 7.06
CA PRO A 62 -8.74 -7.72 6.27
C PRO A 62 -9.75 -8.43 7.16
N ALA A 63 -11.04 -8.13 6.99
CA ALA A 63 -12.12 -8.76 7.75
C ALA A 63 -12.01 -10.30 7.70
N LEU A 64 -11.58 -10.82 6.54
CA LEU A 64 -11.33 -12.23 6.28
C LEU A 64 -10.46 -12.93 7.34
N LEU A 65 -9.49 -12.22 7.92
CA LEU A 65 -8.58 -12.79 8.91
C LEU A 65 -9.18 -12.91 10.31
N HIS A 66 -10.33 -12.29 10.55
CA HIS A 66 -10.95 -12.15 11.87
C HIS A 66 -12.44 -12.53 11.92
N THR A 67 -13.08 -12.89 10.79
CA THR A 67 -14.49 -13.29 10.77
C THR A 67 -14.74 -14.67 11.39
N CYS A 68 -14.07 -15.71 10.89
CA CYS A 68 -14.18 -17.08 11.41
C CYS A 68 -12.98 -17.93 10.97
N HIS A 69 -12.88 -19.18 11.44
CA HIS A 69 -11.78 -20.09 11.12
C HIS A 69 -11.64 -20.34 9.61
N GLU A 70 -12.74 -20.67 8.92
CA GLU A 70 -12.76 -20.93 7.48
C GLU A 70 -12.29 -19.70 6.67
N SER A 71 -12.84 -18.54 7.01
CA SER A 71 -12.45 -17.26 6.38
C SER A 71 -10.96 -16.98 6.58
N ARG A 72 -10.45 -17.20 7.81
CA ARG A 72 -9.04 -17.01 8.15
C ARG A 72 -8.13 -17.92 7.35
N GLU A 73 -8.49 -19.18 7.14
CA GLU A 73 -7.69 -20.08 6.30
C GLU A 73 -7.59 -19.62 4.84
N VAL A 74 -8.69 -19.09 4.29
CA VAL A 74 -8.67 -18.49 2.95
C VAL A 74 -7.82 -17.22 2.94
N GLY A 75 -7.98 -16.36 3.94
CA GLY A 75 -7.25 -15.11 4.03
C GLY A 75 -5.74 -15.28 4.24
N LEU A 76 -5.30 -16.26 5.02
CA LEU A 76 -3.87 -16.55 5.21
C LEU A 76 -3.18 -17.08 3.95
N LYS A 77 -3.94 -17.58 2.97
CA LYS A 77 -3.41 -17.95 1.65
C LYS A 77 -3.25 -16.74 0.72
N ALA A 78 -3.98 -15.65 0.98
CA ALA A 78 -4.02 -14.46 0.14
C ALA A 78 -3.21 -13.28 0.68
N TYR A 79 -3.08 -13.17 2.01
CA TYR A 79 -2.41 -12.05 2.68
C TYR A 79 -1.19 -12.52 3.46
N THR A 80 -0.10 -11.76 3.37
CA THR A 80 1.11 -11.95 4.18
C THR A 80 1.31 -10.77 5.13
N GLN A 81 2.00 -11.03 6.24
CA GLN A 81 2.51 -9.96 7.10
C GLN A 81 3.72 -9.31 6.44
N ALA A 82 3.78 -7.98 6.45
CA ALA A 82 4.87 -7.19 5.88
C ALA A 82 5.18 -5.95 6.74
N PHE A 83 6.36 -5.36 6.48
CA PHE A 83 6.85 -4.08 7.02
C PHE A 83 7.16 -4.05 8.53
N SER A 84 7.23 -5.21 9.20
CA SER A 84 7.57 -5.29 10.63
C SER A 84 9.00 -4.90 10.96
N GLU A 85 9.90 -4.92 9.97
CA GLU A 85 11.28 -4.48 10.10
C GLU A 85 11.43 -2.97 10.35
N TRP A 86 10.41 -2.19 10.02
CA TRP A 86 10.41 -0.73 10.21
C TRP A 86 9.73 -0.30 11.50
N ASP A 87 9.27 -1.25 12.31
CA ASP A 87 8.84 -1.02 13.68
C ASP A 87 9.98 -1.40 14.65
N THR A 88 11.04 -0.60 14.59
CA THR A 88 12.25 -0.76 15.43
C THR A 88 12.11 -0.06 16.78
N ASP A 89 11.12 0.82 16.95
CA ASP A 89 10.78 1.47 18.21
C ASP A 89 10.07 0.53 19.20
N ARG A 90 10.73 -0.59 19.51
CA ARG A 90 10.22 -1.64 20.39
C ARG A 90 10.45 -1.35 21.86
N VAL A 91 11.35 -0.42 22.17
CA VAL A 91 11.81 -0.15 23.53
C VAL A 91 11.42 1.25 23.94
N ASN A 92 10.56 1.33 24.95
CA ASN A 92 10.17 2.59 25.57
C ASN A 92 11.29 3.02 26.54
N LEU A 93 12.47 3.41 26.02
CA LEU A 93 13.65 3.74 26.84
C LEU A 93 13.43 4.90 27.83
N TRP A 94 12.26 5.56 27.80
CA TRP A 94 11.90 6.64 28.70
C TRP A 94 10.86 6.30 29.78
N ARG A 95 10.35 5.07 29.81
CA ARG A 95 9.24 4.70 30.70
C ARG A 95 9.38 3.29 31.26
N TYR A 96 10.07 3.15 32.41
CA TYR A 96 10.20 1.92 33.22
C TYR A 96 10.61 0.66 32.41
N PRO A 97 10.91 -0.51 33.03
CA PRO A 97 11.20 -1.71 32.27
C PRO A 97 9.87 -2.33 31.80
N GLU A 98 9.20 -1.72 30.82
CA GLU A 98 8.14 -2.40 30.08
C GLU A 98 8.80 -3.41 29.12
N PRO A 99 8.27 -4.65 29.02
CA PRO A 99 8.74 -5.58 28.01
C PRO A 99 8.56 -4.98 26.61
N PRO A 100 9.47 -5.25 25.66
CA PRO A 100 9.37 -4.68 24.34
C PRO A 100 8.04 -5.06 23.70
N ARG A 101 7.37 -4.07 23.10
CA ARG A 101 6.09 -4.32 22.44
C ARG A 101 6.32 -5.24 21.24
N PRO A 102 5.35 -6.13 20.91
CA PRO A 102 5.44 -6.90 19.68
C PRO A 102 5.50 -5.93 18.49
N ALA A 103 6.30 -6.26 17.47
CA ALA A 103 6.34 -5.44 16.28
C ALA A 103 4.98 -5.40 15.60
N ARG A 104 4.61 -4.19 15.20
CA ARG A 104 3.51 -3.94 14.28
C ARG A 104 3.88 -4.46 12.91
N TYR A 105 2.87 -4.84 12.14
CA TYR A 105 2.98 -5.26 10.75
C TYR A 105 1.69 -4.92 10.03
N LEU A 106 1.73 -4.95 8.70
CA LEU A 106 0.55 -4.80 7.85
C LEU A 106 0.26 -6.12 7.15
N TRP A 107 -1.02 -6.44 7.01
CA TRP A 107 -1.48 -7.53 6.15
C TRP A 107 -1.59 -7.01 4.72
N VAL A 108 -0.88 -7.64 3.79
CA VAL A 108 -0.77 -7.16 2.41
C VAL A 108 -0.96 -8.32 1.44
N ASN A 109 -1.80 -8.10 0.44
CA ASN A 109 -1.83 -8.91 -0.78
C ASN A 109 -1.11 -8.13 -1.89
N PHE A 110 0.16 -8.42 -2.15
CA PHE A 110 0.97 -7.63 -3.10
C PHE A 110 0.48 -7.68 -4.55
N ASP A 111 -0.35 -8.67 -4.89
CA ASP A 111 -0.90 -8.80 -6.25
C ASP A 111 -2.17 -7.94 -6.45
N LEU A 112 -2.89 -7.58 -5.39
CA LEU A 112 -4.16 -6.82 -5.44
C LEU A 112 -4.09 -5.44 -4.76
N ASP A 113 -3.42 -5.35 -3.62
CA ASP A 113 -3.42 -4.18 -2.76
C ASP A 113 -2.54 -3.06 -3.36
N MET A 114 -3.04 -1.83 -3.26
CA MET A 114 -2.27 -0.61 -3.51
C MET A 114 -1.49 -0.26 -2.24
N VAL A 115 -0.16 -0.26 -2.30
CA VAL A 115 0.67 0.16 -1.17
C VAL A 115 0.86 1.67 -1.23
N ASP A 116 0.22 2.40 -0.31
CA ASP A 116 0.35 3.85 -0.19
C ASP A 116 1.48 4.17 0.78
N ILE A 117 2.56 4.76 0.27
CA ILE A 117 3.77 5.08 1.05
C ILE A 117 3.77 6.52 1.59
N GLY A 118 2.73 7.30 1.32
CA GLY A 118 2.65 8.72 1.68
C GLY A 118 3.66 9.53 0.87
N GLY A 119 4.36 10.45 1.54
CA GLY A 119 5.38 11.29 0.90
C GLY A 119 6.59 10.49 0.40
N TRP A 120 7.48 11.16 -0.34
CA TRP A 120 8.61 10.51 -1.02
C TRP A 120 9.53 9.67 -0.12
N LEU A 121 9.72 10.08 1.15
CA LEU A 121 10.51 9.34 2.13
C LEU A 121 9.99 7.92 2.35
N GLY A 122 8.71 7.68 2.06
CA GLY A 122 8.06 6.38 2.06
C GLY A 122 8.80 5.32 1.25
N ILE A 123 9.50 5.72 0.18
CA ILE A 123 10.08 4.78 -0.78
C ILE A 123 11.18 3.91 -0.19
N GLN A 124 11.91 4.42 0.81
CA GLN A 124 12.98 3.67 1.46
C GLN A 124 12.42 2.46 2.24
N PHE A 125 11.17 2.56 2.71
CA PHE A 125 10.52 1.53 3.51
C PHE A 125 9.94 0.39 2.66
N VAL A 126 9.81 0.58 1.35
CA VAL A 126 9.37 -0.48 0.42
C VAL A 126 10.52 -1.16 -0.31
N ALA A 127 11.77 -0.75 -0.09
CA ALA A 127 12.94 -1.25 -0.82
C ALA A 127 13.06 -2.79 -0.82
N LYS A 128 12.79 -3.44 0.31
CA LYS A 128 12.82 -4.91 0.46
C LYS A 128 11.70 -5.62 -0.32
N TYR A 129 10.59 -4.92 -0.57
CA TYR A 129 9.37 -5.45 -1.20
C TYR A 129 9.22 -5.00 -2.66
N THR A 130 10.21 -4.31 -3.22
CA THR A 130 10.25 -3.82 -4.62
C THR A 130 9.87 -4.88 -5.66
N ARG A 131 10.34 -6.12 -5.47
CA ARG A 131 10.03 -7.27 -6.34
C ARG A 131 8.64 -7.87 -6.15
N HIS A 132 7.90 -7.46 -5.13
CA HIS A 132 6.59 -8.03 -4.79
C HIS A 132 5.47 -7.06 -5.17
N ILE A 133 5.66 -5.77 -4.89
CA ILE A 133 4.67 -4.71 -5.07
C ILE A 133 4.26 -4.57 -6.54
N ARG A 134 2.96 -4.74 -6.81
CA ARG A 134 2.37 -4.47 -8.13
C ARG A 134 1.78 -3.07 -8.27
N ARG A 135 1.26 -2.50 -7.19
CA ARG A 135 0.51 -1.25 -7.19
C ARG A 135 1.03 -0.35 -6.07
N LEU A 136 1.49 0.84 -6.41
CA LEU A 136 2.10 1.78 -5.47
C LEU A 136 1.42 3.14 -5.54
N ARG A 137 1.13 3.75 -4.40
CA ARG A 137 0.61 5.11 -4.30
C ARG A 137 1.53 6.00 -3.49
N MET A 138 1.70 7.24 -3.92
CA MET A 138 2.45 8.26 -3.17
C MET A 138 1.73 9.61 -3.19
N GLU A 139 1.99 10.40 -2.16
CA GLU A 139 1.49 11.76 -2.00
C GLU A 139 2.55 12.79 -2.41
N CYS A 140 2.19 13.63 -3.38
CA CYS A 140 2.97 14.75 -3.87
C CYS A 140 2.33 16.06 -3.37
N ASN A 141 3.10 16.87 -2.66
CA ASN A 141 2.71 18.18 -2.15
C ASN A 141 3.85 19.19 -2.34
N ARG A 142 3.67 20.42 -1.85
CA ARG A 142 4.69 21.47 -1.94
C ARG A 142 6.05 21.10 -1.32
N THR A 143 6.10 20.27 -0.29
CA THR A 143 7.35 19.86 0.39
C THR A 143 7.97 18.61 -0.23
N SER A 144 7.18 17.77 -0.89
CA SER A 144 7.63 16.60 -1.66
C SER A 144 7.71 16.86 -3.17
N THR A 145 7.98 18.11 -3.55
CA THR A 145 7.86 18.62 -4.93
C THR A 145 8.37 17.62 -5.97
N VAL A 146 7.55 17.43 -7.01
CA VAL A 146 7.91 16.67 -8.19
C VAL A 146 8.98 17.37 -9.05
N GLY A 147 9.35 18.60 -8.69
CA GLY A 147 10.40 19.40 -9.32
C GLY A 147 11.79 19.26 -8.68
N ARG A 148 12.54 18.22 -9.02
CA ARG A 148 13.91 18.28 -9.63
C ARG A 148 14.87 17.14 -9.22
N GLN A 149 14.81 16.52 -8.05
CA GLN A 149 15.69 15.37 -7.72
C GLN A 149 14.94 14.09 -7.33
N GLU A 150 13.97 14.17 -6.44
CA GLU A 150 13.29 13.03 -5.83
C GLU A 150 12.49 12.25 -6.87
N PHE A 151 11.74 12.96 -7.72
CA PHE A 151 11.00 12.35 -8.82
C PHE A 151 11.92 11.83 -9.94
N ARG A 152 13.12 12.42 -10.10
CA ARG A 152 14.15 11.89 -11.00
C ARG A 152 14.78 10.62 -10.45
N LEU A 153 15.04 10.56 -9.14
CA LEU A 153 15.49 9.35 -8.44
C LEU A 153 14.43 8.26 -8.53
N TRP A 154 13.15 8.63 -8.39
CA TRP A 154 12.04 7.72 -8.57
C TRP A 154 11.98 7.16 -10.00
N ARG A 155 11.99 8.04 -11.01
CA ARG A 155 12.08 7.65 -12.43
C ARG A 155 13.28 6.74 -12.69
N GLY A 156 14.45 7.08 -12.15
CA GLY A 156 15.65 6.26 -12.24
C GLY A 156 15.46 4.88 -11.62
N ARG A 157 14.86 4.78 -10.42
CA ARG A 157 14.54 3.50 -9.76
C ARG A 157 13.51 2.65 -10.51
N LEU A 158 12.58 3.28 -11.22
CA LEU A 158 11.67 2.55 -12.11
C LEU A 158 12.40 1.97 -13.32
N GLN A 159 13.39 2.70 -13.84
CA GLN A 159 14.22 2.28 -14.97
C GLN A 159 15.27 1.24 -14.59
N THR A 160 15.72 1.18 -13.33
CA THR A 160 16.70 0.16 -12.88
C THR A 160 16.16 -1.26 -12.82
N GLY A 161 14.85 -1.45 -13.06
CA GLY A 161 14.22 -2.76 -12.98
C GLY A 161 14.01 -3.27 -11.56
N LEU A 162 14.30 -2.49 -10.51
CA LEU A 162 14.03 -2.92 -9.12
C LEU A 162 12.56 -3.28 -8.88
N PHE A 163 11.66 -2.60 -9.60
CA PHE A 163 10.21 -2.76 -9.54
C PHE A 163 9.69 -3.61 -10.71
N GLU A 164 10.19 -4.83 -10.87
CA GLU A 164 9.86 -5.73 -12.01
C GLU A 164 8.35 -6.00 -12.14
N ARG A 165 7.70 -6.23 -11.00
CA ARG A 165 6.27 -6.56 -10.92
C ARG A 165 5.35 -5.35 -10.85
N LEU A 166 5.89 -4.14 -10.71
CA LEU A 166 5.08 -2.93 -10.64
C LEU A 166 4.33 -2.74 -11.97
N ARG A 167 3.03 -2.45 -11.86
CA ARG A 167 2.09 -2.28 -12.96
C ARG A 167 1.31 -0.98 -12.87
N GLU A 168 1.10 -0.48 -11.66
CA GLU A 168 0.29 0.71 -11.42
C GLU A 168 0.97 1.63 -10.42
N ILE A 169 0.99 2.93 -10.73
CA ILE A 169 1.46 3.98 -9.83
C ILE A 169 0.42 5.08 -9.76
N GLU A 170 -0.02 5.41 -8.55
CA GLU A 170 -0.83 6.60 -8.30
C GLU A 170 0.03 7.67 -7.63
N ASN A 171 0.14 8.84 -8.25
CA ASN A 171 0.71 10.03 -7.59
C ASN A 171 -0.44 10.98 -7.28
N ALA A 172 -0.79 11.11 -6.00
CA ALA A 172 -1.79 12.03 -5.50
C ALA A 172 -1.15 13.43 -5.36
N VAL A 173 -1.46 14.34 -6.27
CA VAL A 173 -0.87 15.68 -6.35
C VAL A 173 -1.82 16.71 -5.77
N ARG A 174 -1.39 17.41 -4.72
CA ARG A 174 -2.13 18.56 -4.17
C ARG A 174 -1.87 19.83 -4.99
N ASP A 175 -2.80 20.77 -4.98
CA ASP A 175 -2.72 22.06 -5.71
C ASP A 175 -1.49 22.90 -5.38
N ASP A 176 -0.93 22.73 -4.18
CA ASP A 176 0.26 23.44 -3.76
C ASP A 176 1.56 22.85 -4.35
N ALA A 177 1.47 21.72 -5.04
CA ALA A 177 2.60 21.08 -5.71
C ALA A 177 2.85 21.70 -7.09
N TRP A 178 4.10 22.08 -7.35
CA TRP A 178 4.51 22.55 -8.67
C TRP A 178 4.77 21.38 -9.63
N PHE A 179 4.15 21.43 -10.81
CA PHE A 179 4.39 20.51 -11.93
C PHE A 179 4.64 21.27 -13.23
N PRO A 180 5.64 20.86 -14.03
CA PRO A 180 5.83 21.42 -15.37
C PRO A 180 4.60 21.20 -16.25
N GLU A 181 4.20 22.21 -17.01
CA GLU A 181 3.09 22.11 -17.97
C GLU A 181 3.38 21.11 -19.10
N SER A 182 4.66 20.91 -19.43
CA SER A 182 5.13 19.86 -20.36
C SER A 182 4.86 18.43 -19.87
N TRP A 183 4.46 18.26 -18.60
CA TRP A 183 4.07 16.97 -18.01
C TRP A 183 2.55 16.81 -17.97
N ARG A 184 1.79 17.81 -18.46
CA ARG A 184 0.34 17.77 -18.65
C ARG A 184 -0.07 17.30 -20.06
N GLY A 185 0.89 16.97 -20.93
CA GLY A 185 0.67 16.44 -22.28
C GLY A 185 1.18 15.00 -22.45
N ASP A 186 0.76 14.35 -23.53
CA ASP A 186 1.15 12.97 -23.87
C ASP A 186 2.68 12.86 -24.06
N GLY A 187 3.32 12.15 -23.14
CA GLY A 187 4.75 11.86 -23.14
C GLY A 187 5.09 10.91 -21.99
N ALA A 188 5.72 9.77 -22.30
CA ALA A 188 5.94 8.70 -21.32
C ALA A 188 6.90 9.14 -20.19
N PHE A 189 6.39 9.23 -18.96
CA PHE A 189 7.21 9.41 -17.76
C PHE A 189 8.32 8.35 -17.67
N VAL A 190 7.97 7.11 -17.99
CA VAL A 190 8.91 6.00 -18.21
C VAL A 190 8.42 5.31 -19.47
N GLU A 191 9.33 4.99 -20.40
CA GLU A 191 8.99 4.24 -21.61
C GLU A 191 8.23 2.95 -21.25
N GLY A 192 7.18 2.63 -22.00
CA GLY A 192 6.31 1.51 -21.69
C GLY A 192 5.27 1.78 -20.59
N TRP A 193 5.06 3.04 -20.19
CA TRP A 193 3.98 3.42 -19.26
C TRP A 193 3.02 4.42 -19.91
N ARG A 194 1.72 4.17 -19.72
CA ARG A 194 0.63 5.10 -20.03
C ARG A 194 0.40 6.01 -18.82
N LEU A 195 0.10 7.29 -19.08
CA LEU A 195 -0.22 8.29 -18.07
C LEU A 195 -1.66 8.76 -18.27
N GLU A 196 -2.44 8.82 -17.19
CA GLU A 196 -3.77 9.41 -17.15
C GLU A 196 -3.81 10.46 -16.02
N VAL A 197 -4.39 11.62 -16.30
CA VAL A 197 -4.59 12.69 -15.32
C VAL A 197 -6.05 12.72 -14.89
N ARG A 198 -6.30 12.54 -13.59
CA ARG A 198 -7.64 12.57 -12.99
C ARG A 198 -7.75 13.73 -12.02
N ASN A 199 -8.51 14.76 -12.35
CA ASN A 199 -8.75 15.88 -11.42
C ASN A 199 -9.59 15.42 -10.23
N TRP A 200 -9.30 15.93 -9.04
CA TRP A 200 -10.14 15.70 -7.87
C TRP A 200 -11.41 16.54 -7.96
N GLU A 201 -12.52 16.01 -7.46
CA GLU A 201 -13.83 16.70 -7.52
C GLU A 201 -13.84 18.04 -6.77
N ASP A 202 -13.03 18.16 -5.73
CA ASP A 202 -12.92 19.39 -4.93
C ASP A 202 -12.01 20.45 -5.57
N GLY A 203 -11.40 20.13 -6.71
CA GLY A 203 -10.49 21.01 -7.44
C GLY A 203 -9.19 21.32 -6.71
N ARG A 204 -8.90 20.65 -5.57
CA ARG A 204 -7.71 20.91 -4.73
C ARG A 204 -6.50 20.05 -5.08
N GLY A 205 -6.57 19.35 -6.20
CA GLY A 205 -5.51 18.50 -6.67
C GLY A 205 -5.92 17.63 -7.85
N TYR A 206 -5.03 16.71 -8.20
CA TYR A 206 -5.25 15.71 -9.23
C TYR A 206 -4.43 14.46 -8.95
N THR A 207 -4.81 13.34 -9.54
CA THR A 207 -4.07 12.08 -9.50
C THR A 207 -3.43 11.85 -10.86
N LEU A 208 -2.13 11.56 -10.86
CA LEU A 208 -1.44 11.00 -12.01
C LEU A 208 -1.44 9.49 -11.87
N LEU A 209 -2.30 8.83 -12.63
CA LEU A 209 -2.34 7.37 -12.73
C LEU A 209 -1.38 6.93 -13.83
N MET A 210 -0.50 6.00 -13.50
CA MET A 210 0.48 5.45 -14.42
C MET A 210 0.32 3.96 -14.51
N GLU A 211 0.13 3.45 -15.73
CA GLU A 211 -0.08 2.03 -15.97
C GLU A 211 1.00 1.50 -16.91
N LYS A 212 1.65 0.40 -16.51
CA LYS A 212 2.65 -0.26 -17.34
C LYS A 212 1.95 -0.95 -18.50
N MET A 213 2.30 -0.54 -19.72
CA MET A 213 1.83 -1.19 -20.94
C MET A 213 2.47 -2.58 -21.00
N MET A 214 1.64 -3.62 -20.97
CA MET A 214 2.09 -4.98 -21.20
C MET A 214 2.53 -5.07 -22.67
N SER A 215 3.79 -5.40 -22.92
CA SER A 215 4.23 -5.77 -24.27
C SER A 215 3.42 -7.00 -24.69
N GLY A 216 2.60 -6.88 -25.72
CA GLY A 216 1.67 -7.94 -26.16
C GLY A 216 2.41 -9.18 -26.65
N GLY A 217 2.77 -10.08 -25.75
CA GLY A 217 3.57 -11.27 -26.05
C GLY A 217 3.23 -12.56 -25.31
N ASP A 218 2.25 -12.58 -24.41
CA ASP A 218 1.96 -13.79 -23.58
C ASP A 218 0.52 -14.34 -23.71
N ASP A 219 -0.26 -13.90 -24.71
CA ASP A 219 -1.64 -14.40 -24.91
C ASP A 219 -1.76 -15.58 -25.89
N ASP A 220 -0.67 -16.08 -26.49
CA ASP A 220 -0.73 -17.18 -27.49
C ASP A 220 -0.17 -18.54 -27.02
N ALA A 221 0.22 -18.69 -25.74
CA ALA A 221 0.81 -19.95 -25.26
C ALA A 221 -0.18 -20.94 -24.61
N ASN A 222 -1.50 -20.70 -24.64
CA ASN A 222 -2.46 -21.63 -24.03
C ASN A 222 -3.75 -21.83 -24.84
N ARG A 223 -3.60 -22.01 -26.15
CA ARG A 223 -4.58 -22.69 -27.02
C ARG A 223 -3.88 -23.78 -27.82
N GLY A 224 -3.69 -24.93 -27.18
CA GLY A 224 -3.23 -26.18 -27.78
C GLY A 224 -3.68 -27.35 -26.94
#